data_AF-A0A3C1Q4E4-F1
#
_entry.id   AF-A0A3C1Q4E4-F1
#
_cell.length_a   1.000
_cell.length_b   1.000
_cell.length_c   1.000
_cell.angle_alpha   90.00
_cell.angle_beta   90.00
_cell.angle_gamma   90.00
#
_symmetry.space_group_name_H-M   'P 1'
#
loop_
_entity.id
_entity.type
_entity.pdbx_description
1 polymer ?
#
loop_
_entity_poly.entity_id
_entity_poly.type
_entity_poly.pdbx_seq_one_letter_code
_entity_poly.pdbx_strand_id
1 'polypeptide(L)'
;MAGEKKKRGKRKHQPMGLDIIHEDRDIIVVNKTAGLLTIGTGRDGGRTAHAALDDYVKKGNYKSRERIFVVHRLDRDTSGVLVFARTEKAKLTLQKNWQEVAKTYLAFVEGHPDPDEGMIESYLVENDARRVFSSTDKRKGKLSKT
;
A
#
# COMPACT_ATOMS: atom_id res chain seq x y z
N MET A 1 12.40 -27.65 22.86
CA MET A 1 11.34 -28.07 21.92
C MET A 1 11.75 -27.64 20.52
N ALA A 2 11.94 -28.60 19.62
CA ALA A 2 12.49 -28.36 18.29
C ALA A 2 11.44 -27.68 17.39
N GLY A 3 11.75 -26.46 16.93
CA GLY A 3 10.91 -25.70 16.00
C GLY A 3 10.89 -26.37 14.62
N GLU A 4 9.70 -26.76 14.19
CA GLU A 4 9.40 -27.29 12.87
C GLU A 4 9.87 -26.31 11.77
N LYS A 5 10.93 -26.67 11.05
CA LYS A 5 11.36 -25.91 9.87
C LYS A 5 10.34 -26.13 8.75
N LYS A 6 9.33 -25.26 8.65
CA LYS A 6 8.43 -25.20 7.47
C LYS A 6 9.29 -25.10 6.21
N LYS A 7 9.19 -26.12 5.35
CA LYS A 7 9.84 -26.17 4.04
C LYS A 7 9.40 -24.94 3.23
N ARG A 8 10.27 -23.94 3.11
CA ARG A 8 10.08 -22.83 2.16
C ARG A 8 10.12 -23.43 0.76
N GLY A 9 8.96 -23.58 0.13
CA GLY A 9 8.86 -23.95 -1.28
C GLY A 9 9.73 -23.03 -2.14
N LYS A 10 10.12 -23.48 -3.35
CA LYS A 10 10.93 -22.68 -4.28
C LYS A 10 10.34 -21.27 -4.37
N ARG A 11 11.07 -20.27 -3.88
CA ARG A 11 10.63 -18.87 -3.92
C ARG A 11 10.46 -18.50 -5.38
N LYS A 12 9.22 -18.19 -5.78
CA LYS A 12 8.94 -17.58 -7.07
C LYS A 12 9.78 -16.32 -7.21
N HIS A 13 10.09 -15.91 -8.44
CA HIS A 13 10.77 -14.65 -8.70
C HIS A 13 9.99 -13.52 -8.01
N GLN A 14 10.66 -12.70 -7.20
CA GLN A 14 10.04 -11.58 -6.49
C GLN A 14 10.52 -10.26 -7.12
N PRO A 15 9.62 -9.29 -7.35
CA PRO A 15 10.03 -7.95 -7.76
C PRO A 15 10.87 -7.26 -6.69
N MET A 16 11.79 -6.38 -7.10
CA MET A 16 12.65 -5.65 -6.16
C MET A 16 11.84 -4.84 -5.14
N GLY A 17 12.16 -5.00 -3.85
CA GLY A 17 11.52 -4.28 -2.74
C GLY A 17 10.10 -4.74 -2.41
N LEU A 18 9.64 -5.84 -3.02
CA LEU A 18 8.32 -6.43 -2.79
C LEU A 18 8.46 -7.91 -2.47
N ASP A 19 7.69 -8.39 -1.49
CA ASP A 19 7.45 -9.82 -1.28
C ASP A 19 5.99 -10.12 -1.63
N ILE A 20 5.74 -10.85 -2.71
CA ILE A 20 4.39 -11.30 -3.07
C ILE A 20 3.95 -12.35 -2.05
N ILE A 21 2.96 -11.99 -1.24
CA ILE A 21 2.39 -12.86 -0.19
C ILE A 21 1.10 -13.55 -0.64
N HIS A 22 0.41 -13.00 -1.64
CA HIS A 22 -0.75 -13.63 -2.28
C HIS A 22 -0.88 -13.17 -3.74
N GLU A 23 -1.25 -14.08 -4.62
CA GLU A 23 -1.50 -13.81 -6.04
C GLU A 23 -2.57 -14.77 -6.54
N ASP A 24 -3.67 -14.21 -7.05
CA ASP A 24 -4.74 -14.95 -7.71
C ASP A 24 -5.13 -14.29 -9.04
N ARG A 25 -6.30 -14.64 -9.58
CA ARG A 25 -6.80 -14.10 -10.85
C ARG A 25 -7.09 -12.60 -10.79
N ASP A 26 -7.54 -12.10 -9.65
CA ASP A 26 -8.13 -10.77 -9.51
C ASP A 26 -7.22 -9.79 -8.75
N ILE A 27 -6.38 -10.28 -7.83
CA ILE A 27 -5.51 -9.45 -7.00
C ILE A 27 -4.09 -10.00 -6.85
N ILE A 28 -3.17 -9.08 -6.55
CA ILE A 28 -1.84 -9.38 -6.01
C ILE A 28 -1.67 -8.59 -4.72
N VAL A 29 -1.26 -9.29 -3.66
CA VAL A 29 -0.93 -8.69 -2.37
C VAL A 29 0.55 -8.83 -2.13
N VAL A 30 1.19 -7.70 -1.82
CA VAL A 30 2.63 -7.62 -1.58
C VAL A 30 2.91 -7.02 -0.21
N ASN A 31 3.99 -7.45 0.42
CA ASN A 31 4.61 -6.73 1.51
C ASN A 31 5.64 -5.77 0.91
N LYS A 32 5.36 -4.46 0.98
CA LYS A 32 6.23 -3.38 0.47
C LYS A 32 7.28 -3.02 1.53
N THR A 33 8.54 -2.92 1.13
CA THR A 33 9.59 -2.39 2.03
C THR A 33 9.42 -0.88 2.26
N ALA A 34 9.95 -0.38 3.38
CA ALA A 34 10.16 1.04 3.58
C ALA A 34 11.17 1.60 2.56
N GLY A 35 11.12 2.90 2.30
CA GLY A 35 11.96 3.61 1.32
C GLY A 35 11.49 3.50 -0.14
N LEU A 36 10.52 2.63 -0.44
CA LEU A 36 9.98 2.41 -1.78
C LEU A 36 8.64 3.14 -1.98
N LEU A 37 8.56 4.00 -3.00
CA LEU A 37 7.31 4.65 -3.38
C LEU A 37 6.28 3.66 -3.91
N THR A 38 5.01 3.82 -3.54
CA THR A 38 3.92 3.04 -4.12
C THR A 38 3.75 3.37 -5.61
N ILE A 39 3.56 4.66 -5.92
CA ILE A 39 3.44 5.22 -7.27
C ILE A 39 4.43 6.38 -7.37
N GLY A 40 5.04 6.53 -8.54
CA GLY A 40 5.97 7.62 -8.82
C GLY A 40 5.28 8.96 -9.01
N THR A 41 6.06 10.01 -8.82
CA THR A 41 5.75 11.42 -9.05
C THR A 41 6.24 11.90 -10.42
N GLY A 42 6.81 11.00 -11.23
CA GLY A 42 7.41 11.29 -12.54
C GLY A 42 8.92 11.58 -12.48
N ARG A 43 9.51 11.77 -11.29
CA ARG A 43 10.94 12.05 -11.09
C ARG A 43 11.74 10.87 -10.53
N ASP A 44 11.07 9.76 -10.19
CA ASP A 44 11.65 8.67 -9.40
C ASP A 44 12.40 7.61 -10.23
N GLY A 45 12.63 7.87 -11.52
CA GLY A 45 13.32 6.95 -12.42
C GLY A 45 12.67 5.57 -12.54
N GLY A 46 11.37 5.46 -12.27
CA GLY A 46 10.62 4.20 -12.31
C GLY A 46 10.83 3.27 -11.11
N ARG A 47 11.53 3.69 -10.04
CA ARG A 47 11.77 2.85 -8.85
C ARG A 47 10.58 2.90 -7.87
N THR A 48 9.51 2.21 -8.23
CA THR A 48 8.25 2.19 -7.45
C THR A 48 7.70 0.78 -7.34
N ALA A 49 6.91 0.50 -6.31
CA ALA A 49 6.20 -0.75 -6.14
C ALA A 49 5.33 -1.08 -7.36
N HIS A 50 4.59 -0.08 -7.87
CA HIS A 50 3.78 -0.25 -9.06
C HIS A 50 4.62 -0.66 -10.28
N ALA A 51 5.70 0.05 -10.59
CA ALA A 51 6.51 -0.27 -11.76
C ALA A 51 7.19 -1.65 -11.65
N ALA A 52 7.71 -2.00 -10.47
CA ALA A 52 8.32 -3.30 -10.24
C ALA A 52 7.31 -4.44 -10.41
N LEU A 53 6.08 -4.27 -9.90
CA LEU A 53 5.05 -5.31 -10.01
C LEU A 53 4.41 -5.37 -11.40
N ASP A 54 4.32 -4.24 -12.11
CA ASP A 54 3.86 -4.19 -13.50
C ASP A 54 4.85 -4.91 -14.45
N ASP A 55 6.15 -4.74 -14.24
CA ASP A 55 7.18 -5.50 -14.95
C ASP A 55 7.11 -7.00 -14.64
N TYR A 56 6.91 -7.37 -13.37
CA TYR A 56 6.73 -8.75 -12.94
C TYR A 56 5.57 -9.45 -13.66
N VAL A 57 4.39 -8.83 -13.75
CA VAL A 57 3.24 -9.45 -14.46
C VAL A 57 3.44 -9.52 -15.97
N LYS A 58 4.19 -8.56 -16.54
CA LYS A 58 4.58 -8.58 -17.96
C LYS A 58 5.64 -9.62 -18.28
N LYS A 59 6.41 -10.08 -17.28
CA LYS A 59 7.50 -11.07 -17.42
C LYS A 59 8.51 -10.66 -18.48
N GLY A 60 8.85 -9.37 -18.54
CA GLY A 60 9.76 -8.81 -19.55
C GLY A 60 9.21 -8.72 -20.98
N ASN A 61 7.95 -9.10 -21.22
CA ASN A 61 7.33 -8.94 -22.53
C ASN A 61 6.72 -7.54 -22.70
N TYR A 62 7.44 -6.67 -23.42
CA TYR A 62 7.01 -5.30 -23.70
C TYR A 62 5.71 -5.20 -24.53
N LYS A 63 5.30 -6.27 -25.24
CA LYS A 63 4.02 -6.33 -25.95
C LYS A 63 2.89 -6.89 -25.10
N SER A 64 3.18 -7.33 -23.87
CA SER A 64 2.15 -7.86 -22.96
C SER A 64 1.14 -6.78 -22.61
N ARG A 65 -0.13 -7.18 -22.63
CA ARG A 65 -1.26 -6.35 -22.17
C ARG A 65 -1.56 -6.57 -20.68
N GLU A 66 -0.88 -7.51 -20.03
CA GLU A 66 -0.99 -7.66 -18.58
C GLU A 66 -0.51 -6.39 -17.90
N ARG A 67 -1.29 -5.95 -16.93
CA ARG A 67 -0.96 -4.83 -16.06
C ARG A 67 -1.66 -4.98 -14.73
N ILE A 68 -1.10 -4.33 -13.73
CA ILE A 68 -1.76 -4.16 -12.45
C ILE A 68 -2.46 -2.80 -12.38
N PHE A 69 -3.33 -2.66 -11.38
CA PHE A 69 -4.06 -1.43 -11.10
C PHE A 69 -3.92 -1.08 -9.63
N VAL A 70 -3.62 0.19 -9.36
CA VAL A 70 -3.48 0.67 -7.98
C VAL A 70 -4.85 0.91 -7.36
N VAL A 71 -5.03 0.34 -6.18
CA VAL A 71 -6.26 0.48 -5.37
C VAL A 71 -6.03 1.48 -4.24
N HIS A 72 -4.88 1.38 -3.56
CA HIS A 72 -4.48 2.26 -2.47
C HIS A 72 -2.97 2.47 -2.50
N ARG A 73 -2.48 3.32 -1.59
CA ARG A 73 -1.06 3.62 -1.45
C ARG A 73 -0.63 3.50 0.00
N LEU A 74 0.63 3.15 0.19
CA LEU A 74 1.40 3.42 1.40
C LEU A 74 2.41 4.52 1.08
N ASP A 75 2.78 5.30 2.09
CA ASP A 75 3.85 6.28 1.95
C ASP A 75 5.20 5.60 1.71
N ARG A 76 6.17 6.39 1.23
CA ARG A 76 7.49 5.89 0.84
C ARG A 76 8.12 5.08 1.96
N ASP A 77 8.13 5.63 3.17
CA ASP A 77 8.83 5.06 4.32
C ASP A 77 7.95 4.13 5.16
N THR A 78 6.67 4.00 4.82
CA THR A 78 5.77 3.02 5.43
C THR A 78 5.97 1.65 4.78
N SER A 79 6.38 0.66 5.56
CA SER A 79 6.37 -0.76 5.14
C SER A 79 4.99 -1.39 5.37
N GLY A 80 4.70 -2.48 4.66
CA GLY A 80 3.56 -3.32 4.98
C GLY A 80 2.74 -3.77 3.77
N VAL A 81 1.52 -4.21 4.04
CA VAL A 81 0.65 -4.85 3.06
C VAL A 81 0.09 -3.84 2.07
N LEU A 82 0.27 -4.13 0.78
CA LEU A 82 -0.22 -3.35 -0.34
C LEU A 82 -0.95 -4.27 -1.33
N VAL A 83 -2.16 -3.89 -1.72
CA VAL A 83 -3.04 -4.65 -2.62
C VAL A 83 -3.12 -3.95 -3.98
N PHE A 84 -2.87 -4.73 -5.02
CA PHE A 84 -3.06 -4.33 -6.41
C PHE A 84 -4.13 -5.22 -7.05
N ALA A 85 -4.96 -4.63 -7.91
CA ALA A 85 -5.87 -5.39 -8.74
C ALA A 85 -5.18 -5.84 -10.03
N ARG A 86 -5.52 -7.02 -10.53
CA ARG A 86 -5.09 -7.56 -11.83
C ARG A 86 -6.13 -7.36 -12.93
N THR A 87 -7.39 -7.14 -12.54
CA THR A 87 -8.49 -6.90 -13.47
C THR A 87 -9.12 -5.53 -13.19
N GLU A 88 -9.67 -4.91 -14.23
CA GLU A 88 -10.38 -3.63 -14.09
C GLU A 88 -11.63 -3.78 -13.21
N LYS A 89 -12.32 -4.93 -13.31
CA LYS A 89 -13.44 -5.26 -12.42
C LYS A 89 -12.99 -5.27 -10.97
N ALA A 90 -11.92 -5.97 -10.63
CA ALA A 90 -11.39 -6.02 -9.27
C ALA A 90 -10.95 -4.63 -8.78
N LYS A 91 -10.31 -3.82 -9.64
CA LYS A 91 -9.95 -2.43 -9.31
C LYS A 91 -11.18 -1.63 -8.88
N LEU A 92 -12.24 -1.63 -9.70
CA LEU A 92 -13.45 -0.85 -9.42
C LEU A 92 -14.14 -1.35 -8.15
N THR A 93 -14.25 -2.67 -7.96
CA THR A 93 -14.81 -3.27 -6.75
C THR A 93 -14.02 -2.88 -5.51
N LEU A 94 -12.69 -3.00 -5.55
CA LEU A 94 -11.85 -2.67 -4.40
C LEU A 94 -11.85 -1.18 -4.09
N GLN A 95 -11.76 -0.31 -5.10
CA GLN A 95 -11.80 1.15 -4.89
C GLN A 95 -13.14 1.61 -4.31
N LYS A 96 -14.25 1.03 -4.76
CA LYS A 96 -15.59 1.34 -4.24
C LYS A 96 -15.72 0.98 -2.76
N ASN A 97 -15.22 -0.19 -2.36
CA ASN A 97 -15.41 -0.72 -1.01
C ASN A 97 -14.19 -0.50 -0.09
N TRP A 98 -13.18 0.27 -0.52
CA TRP A 98 -11.90 0.38 0.21
C TRP A 98 -12.03 0.99 1.62
N GLN A 99 -13.10 1.76 1.85
CA GLN A 99 -13.39 2.34 3.16
C GLN A 99 -13.87 1.30 4.18
N GLU A 100 -14.44 0.20 3.72
CA GLU A 100 -14.95 -0.88 4.57
C GLU A 100 -13.84 -1.88 4.97
N VAL A 101 -12.68 -1.81 4.31
CA VAL A 101 -11.55 -2.69 4.58
C VAL A 101 -10.91 -2.32 5.92
N ALA A 102 -10.90 -3.27 6.86
CA ALA A 102 -10.15 -3.16 8.10
C ALA A 102 -8.64 -3.13 7.82
N LYS A 103 -7.96 -2.12 8.36
CA LYS A 103 -6.52 -1.90 8.20
C LYS A 103 -5.91 -1.73 9.58
N THR A 104 -4.85 -2.46 9.87
CA THR A 104 -4.13 -2.38 11.14
C THR A 104 -2.69 -1.97 10.88
N TYR A 105 -2.21 -0.97 11.60
CA TYR A 105 -0.84 -0.49 11.52
C TYR A 105 -0.17 -0.65 12.88
N LEU A 106 1.05 -1.15 12.87
CA LEU A 106 1.92 -1.14 14.04
C LEU A 106 2.86 0.05 13.90
N ALA A 107 2.96 0.85 14.95
CA ALA A 107 3.82 2.01 15.02
C ALA A 107 4.56 2.05 16.36
N PHE A 108 5.76 2.59 16.34
CA PHE A 108 6.46 3.02 17.54
C PHE A 108 6.26 4.54 17.66
N VAL A 109 5.83 5.00 18.83
CA VAL A 109 5.50 6.41 19.08
C VAL A 109 6.43 6.99 20.13
N GLU A 110 6.63 8.30 20.07
CA GLU A 110 7.33 9.04 21.12
C GLU A 110 6.36 9.39 22.25
N GLY A 111 6.77 9.12 23.50
CA GLY A 111 5.93 9.31 24.69
C GLY A 111 5.07 8.09 25.01
N HIS A 112 4.14 8.27 25.96
CA HIS A 112 3.16 7.26 26.36
C HIS A 112 1.76 7.82 26.07
N PRO A 113 0.97 7.19 25.19
CA PRO A 113 -0.43 7.55 25.02
C PRO A 113 -1.15 7.52 26.36
N ASP A 114 -1.89 8.58 26.67
CA ASP A 114 -2.80 8.64 27.82
C ASP A 114 -4.13 9.25 27.34
N PRO A 115 -5.21 8.47 27.27
CA PRO A 115 -5.33 7.06 27.62
C PRO A 115 -4.60 6.09 26.65
N ASP A 116 -4.39 4.84 27.07
CA ASP A 116 -3.73 3.77 26.29
C ASP A 116 -4.46 3.44 24.97
N GLU A 117 -5.77 3.70 24.91
CA GLU A 117 -6.60 3.55 23.73
C GLU A 117 -7.53 4.74 23.54
N GLY A 118 -7.84 5.07 22.29
CA GLY A 118 -8.72 6.17 21.96
C GLY A 118 -8.94 6.28 20.46
N MET A 119 -9.70 7.31 20.06
CA MET A 119 -9.94 7.64 18.67
C MET A 119 -9.45 9.05 18.39
N ILE A 120 -8.61 9.21 17.38
CA ILE A 120 -8.15 10.52 16.91
C ILE A 120 -9.09 10.97 15.79
N GLU A 121 -9.86 12.02 16.07
CA GLU A 121 -10.77 12.64 15.10
C GLU A 121 -10.26 14.03 14.71
N SER A 122 -9.96 14.24 13.42
CA SER A 122 -9.54 15.55 12.91
C SER A 122 -9.94 15.75 11.44
N TYR A 123 -9.99 17.01 11.00
CA TYR A 123 -10.19 17.33 9.59
C TYR A 123 -8.85 17.46 8.90
N LEU A 124 -8.63 16.69 7.84
CA LEU A 124 -7.39 16.76 7.06
C LEU A 124 -7.54 17.76 5.92
N VAL A 125 -6.57 18.65 5.79
CA VAL A 125 -6.48 19.68 4.74
C VAL A 125 -5.20 19.45 3.96
N GLU A 126 -5.28 19.55 2.63
CA GLU A 126 -4.13 19.53 1.74
C GLU A 126 -3.88 20.95 1.21
N ASN A 127 -2.65 21.44 1.31
CA ASN A 127 -2.29 22.75 0.75
C ASN A 127 -1.82 22.65 -0.72
N ASP A 128 -1.55 23.79 -1.34
CA ASP A 128 -1.06 23.88 -2.74
C ASP A 128 0.26 23.12 -2.96
N ALA A 129 1.05 22.92 -1.90
CA ALA A 129 2.27 22.13 -1.92
C ALA A 129 2.04 20.61 -1.69
N ARG A 130 0.79 20.15 -1.69
CA ARG A 130 0.37 18.75 -1.46
C ARG A 130 0.78 18.18 -0.10
N ARG A 131 0.92 19.04 0.91
CA ARG A 131 1.15 18.62 2.30
C ARG A 131 -0.19 18.51 3.00
N VAL A 132 -0.41 17.36 3.64
CA VAL A 132 -1.61 17.09 4.45
C VAL A 132 -1.31 17.42 5.90
N PHE A 133 -2.22 18.12 6.57
CA PHE A 133 -2.14 18.46 7.99
C PHE A 133 -3.53 18.47 8.63
N SER A 134 -3.57 18.32 9.96
CA SER A 134 -4.81 18.38 10.74
C SER A 134 -5.27 19.82 10.94
N SER A 135 -6.59 20.02 10.87
CA SER A 135 -7.27 21.30 11.07
C SER A 135 -8.49 21.09 11.96
N THR A 136 -8.84 22.13 12.71
CA THR A 136 -10.08 22.20 13.50
C THR A 136 -11.24 22.84 12.73
N ASP A 137 -10.98 23.49 11.58
CA ASP A 137 -12.03 24.11 10.75
C ASP A 137 -12.72 23.04 9.88
N LYS A 138 -13.92 22.65 10.30
CA LYS A 138 -14.77 21.65 9.64
C LYS A 138 -15.10 21.97 8.18
N ARG A 139 -15.00 23.24 7.78
CA ARG A 139 -15.35 23.70 6.41
C ARG A 139 -14.22 23.51 5.41
N LYS A 140 -12.98 23.29 5.89
CA LYS A 140 -11.77 23.32 5.05
C LYS A 140 -11.19 21.93 4.76
N GLY A 141 -11.60 20.90 5.51
CA GLY A 141 -10.97 19.58 5.43
C GLY A 141 -11.96 18.44 5.32
N LYS A 142 -11.43 17.25 5.07
CA LYS A 142 -12.18 15.99 5.10
C LYS A 142 -12.02 15.36 6.47
N LEU A 143 -13.14 14.94 7.08
CA LEU A 143 -13.12 14.25 8.36
C LEU A 143 -12.34 12.93 8.28
N SER A 144 -11.42 12.72 9.22
CA SER A 144 -10.64 11.51 9.40
C SER A 144 -10.79 11.01 10.83
N LYS A 145 -10.89 9.69 10.97
CA LYS A 145 -10.97 8.97 12.25
C LYS A 145 -9.99 7.82 12.20
N THR A 146 -9.14 7.69 13.20
CA THR A 146 -8.24 6.53 13.37
C THR A 146 -8.11 6.12 14.82
#